data_AF-A0A952CVG9-F1
#
_entry.id   AF-A0A952CVG9-F1
#
_cell.length_a   1.000
_cell.length_b   1.000
_cell.length_c   1.000
_cell.angle_alpha   90.00
_cell.angle_beta   90.00
_cell.angle_gamma   90.00
#
_symmetry.space_group_name_H-M   'P 1'
#
loop_
_entity.id
_entity.type
_entity.pdbx_description
1 polymer ?
#
loop_
_entity_poly.entity_id
_entity_poly.type
_entity_poly.pdbx_seq_one_letter_code
_entity_poly.pdbx_strand_id
1 'polypeptide(L)' 'MKSARGHLDGVVRMLEDSSVYCVDVLKQLKAVQGALTKVNEAVLRSHIRDHVVTASERGDADQIVEELMEALKYRP' A
#
# COMPACT_ATOMS: atom_id res chain seq x y z
N MET A 1 8.34 -1.21 -4.27
CA MET A 1 7.66 -2.53 -4.41
C MET A 1 8.57 -3.75 -4.40
N LYS A 2 9.77 -3.73 -5.03
CA LYS A 2 10.66 -4.91 -5.10
C LYS A 2 10.96 -5.55 -3.73
N SER A 3 11.28 -4.74 -2.72
CA SER A 3 11.53 -5.23 -1.34
C SER A 3 10.29 -5.84 -0.68
N ALA A 4 9.11 -5.20 -0.78
CA ALA A 4 7.87 -5.72 -0.22
C ALA A 4 7.47 -7.09 -0.83
N ARG A 5 7.67 -7.24 -2.15
CA ARG A 5 7.45 -8.51 -2.84
C ARG A 5 8.39 -9.60 -2.31
N GLY A 6 9.69 -9.32 -2.20
CA GLY A 6 10.65 -10.31 -1.67
C GLY A 6 10.34 -10.74 -0.23
N HIS A 7 9.85 -9.81 0.61
CA HIS A 7 9.40 -10.16 1.96
C HIS A 7 8.15 -11.05 1.93
N LEU A 8 7.20 -10.78 1.05
CA LEU A 8 6.00 -11.60 0.88
C LEU A 8 6.35 -13.01 0.37
N ASP A 9 7.27 -13.12 -0.60
CA ASP A 9 7.77 -14.41 -1.07
C ASP A 9 8.43 -15.21 0.05
N GLY A 10 9.15 -14.53 0.96
CA GLY A 10 9.72 -15.13 2.16
C GLY A 10 8.64 -15.67 3.11
N VAL A 11 7.57 -14.91 3.33
CA VAL A 11 6.43 -15.36 4.16
C VAL A 11 5.76 -16.61 3.56
N VAL A 12 5.58 -16.67 2.24
CA VAL A 12 5.01 -17.86 1.59
C VAL A 12 5.85 -19.10 1.87
N ARG A 13 7.18 -19.01 1.69
CA ARG A 13 8.10 -20.12 2.01
C ARG A 13 8.06 -20.51 3.49
N MET A 14 7.94 -19.55 4.39
CA MET A 14 7.82 -19.81 5.83
C MET A 14 6.55 -20.61 6.18
N LEU A 15 5.46 -20.42 5.42
CA LEU A 15 4.21 -21.14 5.64
C LEU A 15 4.24 -22.58 5.11
N GLU A 16 5.13 -22.88 4.16
CA GLU A 16 5.32 -24.22 3.62
C GLU A 16 6.12 -25.13 4.58
N ASP A 17 6.87 -24.54 5.52
CA ASP A 17 7.69 -25.26 6.50
C ASP A 17 6.96 -25.37 7.86
N SER A 18 6.54 -26.59 8.20
CA SER A 18 5.84 -26.91 9.46
C SER A 18 6.67 -26.66 10.73
N SER A 19 7.99 -26.50 10.62
CA SER A 19 8.87 -26.22 11.76
C SER A 19 8.94 -24.74 12.14
N VAL A 20 8.44 -23.85 11.27
CA VAL A 20 8.50 -22.40 11.48
C VAL A 20 7.51 -21.95 12.56
N TYR A 21 7.99 -21.09 13.46
CA TYR A 21 7.17 -20.56 14.53
C TYR A 21 6.22 -19.45 14.04
N CYS A 22 4.93 -19.60 14.33
CA CYS A 22 3.88 -18.69 13.87
C CYS A 22 4.14 -17.22 14.22
N VAL A 23 4.75 -16.93 15.38
CA VAL A 23 5.05 -15.55 15.79
C VAL A 23 6.06 -14.89 14.85
N ASP A 24 7.00 -15.65 14.28
CA ASP A 24 7.98 -15.09 13.35
C ASP A 24 7.36 -14.82 11.98
N VAL A 25 6.42 -15.66 11.53
CA VAL A 25 5.58 -15.37 10.35
C VAL A 25 4.81 -14.07 10.56
N LEU A 26 4.19 -13.89 11.74
CA LEU A 26 3.46 -12.67 12.07
C LEU A 26 4.35 -11.42 12.04
N LYS A 27 5.59 -11.49 12.54
CA LYS A 27 6.55 -10.39 12.45
C LYS A 27 6.88 -10.04 11.00
N GLN A 28 7.11 -11.04 10.14
CA GLN A 28 7.39 -10.80 8.72
C GLN A 28 6.19 -10.21 7.98
N LEU A 29 4.97 -10.70 8.27
CA LEU A 29 3.73 -10.10 7.76
C LEU A 29 3.60 -8.63 8.17
N LYS A 30 3.93 -8.29 9.42
CA LYS A 30 3.93 -6.88 9.88
C LYS A 30 4.95 -6.03 9.12
N ALA A 31 6.12 -6.58 8.81
CA ALA A 31 7.11 -5.88 7.99
C ALA A 31 6.59 -5.63 6.56
N VAL A 32 5.92 -6.60 5.94
CA VAL A 32 5.26 -6.43 4.63
C VAL A 32 4.19 -5.34 4.70
N GLN A 33 3.32 -5.38 5.70
CA GLN A 33 2.29 -4.36 5.92
C GLN A 33 2.91 -2.96 6.02
N GLY A 34 3.95 -2.79 6.84
CA GLY A 34 4.65 -1.50 6.98
C GLY A 34 5.30 -1.03 5.68
N ALA A 35 5.85 -1.94 4.87
CA ALA A 35 6.39 -1.59 3.56
C ALA A 35 5.28 -1.14 2.59
N LEU A 36 4.12 -1.79 2.60
CA LEU A 36 2.96 -1.40 1.79
C LEU A 36 2.40 -0.05 2.22
N THR A 37 2.31 0.24 3.52
CA THR A 37 1.91 1.57 4.02
C THR A 37 2.80 2.67 3.45
N LYS A 38 4.13 2.51 3.48
CA LYS A 38 5.07 3.49 2.92
C LYS A 38 4.87 3.70 1.43
N VAL A 39 4.61 2.63 0.67
CA VAL A 39 4.33 2.75 -0.76
C VAL A 39 3.01 3.47 -1.00
N ASN A 40 1.96 3.13 -0.25
CA ASN A 40 0.67 3.79 -0.34
C ASN A 40 0.80 5.30 -0.12
N GLU A 41 1.54 5.72 0.91
CA GLU A 41 1.83 7.13 1.17
C GLU A 41 2.58 7.80 0.03
N ALA A 42 3.57 7.12 -0.57
CA ALA A 42 4.33 7.68 -1.68
C ALA A 42 3.47 7.89 -2.93
N VAL A 43 2.59 6.92 -3.24
CA VAL A 43 1.63 7.02 -4.34
C VAL A 43 0.64 8.14 -4.08
N LEU A 44 0.06 8.21 -2.88
CA LEU A 44 -0.87 9.27 -2.48
C LEU A 44 -0.25 10.66 -2.62
N ARG A 45 0.97 10.86 -2.10
CA ARG A 45 1.68 12.13 -2.23
C ARG A 45 1.91 12.53 -3.70
N SER A 46 2.25 11.56 -4.54
CA SER A 46 2.46 11.80 -5.98
C SER A 46 1.15 12.20 -6.64
N HIS A 47 0.05 11.49 -6.35
CA HIS A 47 -1.27 11.81 -6.89
C HIS A 47 -1.74 13.21 -6.50
N ILE A 48 -1.57 13.60 -5.23
CA ILE A 48 -1.91 14.96 -4.77
C ILE A 48 -1.12 15.99 -5.56
N ARG A 49 0.20 15.81 -5.68
CA ARG A 49 1.08 16.75 -6.38
C ARG A 49 0.76 16.88 -7.87
N ASP A 50 0.58 15.75 -8.54
CA ASP A 50 0.57 15.70 -10.01
C ASP A 50 -0.85 15.89 -10.58
N HIS A 51 -1.89 15.51 -9.82
CA HIS A 51 -3.28 15.54 -10.30
C HIS A 51 -4.16 16.52 -9.54
N VAL A 52 -4.09 16.56 -8.21
CA VAL A 52 -4.99 17.39 -7.38
C VAL A 52 -4.61 18.87 -7.45
N VAL A 53 -3.31 19.20 -7.41
CA VAL A 53 -2.83 20.60 -7.42
C VAL A 53 -3.36 21.41 -8.61
N THR A 54 -3.45 20.80 -9.80
CA THR A 54 -3.93 21.46 -11.02
C THR A 54 -5.41 21.20 -11.31
N ALA A 55 -6.12 20.43 -10.47
CA ALA A 55 -7.49 19.99 -10.76
C ALA A 55 -8.49 21.15 -10.84
N SER A 56 -8.28 22.20 -10.03
CA SER A 56 -9.09 23.42 -10.08
C SER A 56 -8.99 24.13 -11.44
N GLU A 57 -7.78 24.19 -12.01
CA GLU A 57 -7.52 24.82 -13.31
C GLU A 57 -8.13 24.02 -14.46
N ARG A 58 -8.24 22.70 -14.31
CA ARG A 58 -8.84 21.79 -15.29
C ARG A 58 -10.37 21.66 -15.13
N GLY A 59 -10.94 22.17 -14.04
CA GLY A 59 -12.37 22.06 -13.74
C GLY A 59 -12.82 20.67 -13.29
N ASP A 60 -11.92 19.81 -12.82
CA ASP A 60 -12.19 18.42 -12.43
C ASP A 60 -11.88 18.12 -10.95
N ALA A 61 -11.80 19.18 -10.12
CA ALA A 61 -11.47 19.09 -8.69
C ALA A 61 -12.41 18.16 -7.90
N ASP A 62 -13.73 18.34 -8.03
CA ASP A 62 -14.71 17.55 -7.26
C ASP A 62 -14.67 16.07 -7.65
N GLN A 63 -14.51 15.77 -8.94
CA GLN A 63 -14.40 14.40 -9.44
C GLN A 63 -13.18 13.69 -8.85
N ILE A 64 -12.01 14.34 -8.90
CA ILE A 64 -10.75 13.75 -8.40
C ILE A 64 -10.78 13.55 -6.89
N VAL A 65 -11.39 14.49 -6.15
CA VAL A 65 -11.55 14.34 -4.70
C VAL A 65 -12.44 13.14 -4.38
N GLU A 66 -13.58 12.97 -5.07
CA GLU A 66 -14.46 11.83 -4.83
C GLU A 66 -13.77 10.49 -5.17
N GLU A 67 -13.09 10.42 -6.33
CA GLU A 67 -12.32 9.23 -6.73
C GLU A 67 -11.25 8.86 -5.69
N LEU A 68 -10.53 9.85 -5.18
CA LEU A 68 -9.52 9.63 -4.15
C LEU A 68 -10.15 9.17 -2.83
N MET A 69 -11.27 9.78 -2.43
CA MET A 69 -11.98 9.39 -1.20
C MET A 69 -12.55 7.97 -1.30
N GLU A 70 -13.04 7.56 -2.47
CA GLU A 70 -13.50 6.20 -2.70
C GLU A 70 -12.34 5.19 -2.64
N ALA A 71 -11.19 5.50 -3.23
CA ALA A 71 -9.99 4.68 -3.13
C ALA A 71 -9.51 4.51 -1.68
N LEU A 72 -9.64 5.55 -0.83
CA LEU A 72 -9.25 5.51 0.58
C LEU A 72 -10.28 4.82 1.50
N LYS A 73 -11.56 4.74 1.10
CA LYS A 73 -12.58 3.98 1.84
C LYS A 73 -12.34 2.47 1.80
N TYR A 74 -11.60 1.97 0.80
CA TYR A 74 -11.34 0.54 0.67
C TYR A 74 -10.45 0.01 1.81
N ARG A 75 -11.09 -0.56 2.82
CA ARG A 75 -10.46 -1.26 3.94
C ARG A 75 -10.99 -2.69 3.92
N PRO A 76 -10.16 -3.70 3.57
CA PRO A 76 -10.57 -5.10 3.66
C PRO A 76 -10.79 -5.54 5.11
#